data_AF-A0A3E5EX68-F1
#
_entry.id   AF-A0A3E5EX68-F1
#
_cell.length_a   1.000
_cell.length_b   1.000
_cell.length_c   1.000
_cell.angle_alpha   90.00
_cell.angle_beta   90.00
_cell.angle_gamma   90.00
#
_symmetry.space_group_name_H-M   'P 1'
#
loop_
_entity.id
_entity.type
_entity.pdbx_description
1 polymer ?
#
loop_
_entity_poly.entity_id
_entity_poly.type
_entity_poly.pdbx_seq_one_letter_code
_entity_poly.pdbx_strand_id
1 'polypeptide(L)'
;MSAVLSVTAVVRCEPMEFDAVALLASIISIPVAVLAIFLAINYLVFENKMKEYVKNTVSDLERRVNSETGTIKAELESQVKDITHAVKSYFIYANSGSFIVSSMHSRLIGCLEGLKEEEASKQKYALDAIMEEFVALIPRLREDERYLPIGTKQEYLNVIRHIDHPDINTILNFVCGLNEECTTNDGQEEQEEQEESEPDSNATPLE
;
A
#
# COMPACT_ATOMS: atom_id res chain seq x y z
N MET A 1 -28.89 -122.84 9.39
CA MET A 1 -28.08 -122.24 10.48
C MET A 1 -27.28 -121.10 9.88
N SER A 2 -27.67 -119.87 10.20
CA SER A 2 -27.12 -118.63 9.65
C SER A 2 -25.96 -118.18 10.52
N ALA A 3 -24.75 -118.07 9.96
CA ALA A 3 -23.60 -117.48 10.64
C ALA A 3 -23.58 -115.98 10.32
N VAL A 4 -24.04 -115.17 11.28
CA VAL A 4 -23.93 -113.71 11.22
C VAL A 4 -22.50 -113.35 11.63
N LEU A 5 -21.66 -113.04 10.65
CA LEU A 5 -20.36 -112.40 10.87
C LEU A 5 -20.59 -110.96 11.32
N SER A 6 -20.53 -110.74 12.64
CA SER A 6 -20.56 -109.43 13.27
C SER A 6 -19.26 -108.68 12.94
N VAL A 7 -19.36 -107.61 12.14
CA VAL A 7 -18.30 -106.64 11.94
C VAL A 7 -18.41 -105.60 13.05
N THR A 8 -17.65 -105.75 14.12
CA THR A 8 -17.46 -104.68 15.10
C THR A 8 -16.49 -103.64 14.52
N ALA A 9 -17.03 -102.59 13.91
CA ALA A 9 -16.28 -101.38 13.62
C ALA A 9 -16.05 -100.62 14.94
N VAL A 10 -14.82 -100.67 15.46
CA VAL A 10 -14.39 -99.84 16.59
C VAL A 10 -14.18 -98.43 16.03
N VAL A 11 -15.17 -97.55 16.20
CA VAL A 11 -14.98 -96.12 16.01
C VAL A 11 -14.08 -95.64 17.15
N ARG A 12 -12.80 -95.44 16.87
CA ARG A 12 -11.91 -94.69 17.76
C ARG A 12 -12.35 -93.23 17.73
N CYS A 13 -13.13 -92.82 18.72
CA CYS A 13 -13.24 -91.40 19.07
C CYS A 13 -11.93 -91.00 19.74
N GLU A 14 -11.10 -90.21 19.07
CA GLU A 14 -10.06 -89.45 19.76
C GLU A 14 -10.74 -88.40 20.65
N PRO A 15 -10.30 -88.22 21.91
CA PRO A 15 -10.81 -87.14 22.75
C PRO A 15 -10.35 -85.81 22.14
N MET A 16 -11.30 -84.91 21.87
CA MET A 16 -10.98 -83.54 21.48
C MET A 16 -10.22 -82.88 22.64
N GLU A 17 -8.95 -82.55 22.43
CA GLU A 17 -8.17 -81.79 23.42
C GLU A 17 -8.82 -80.42 23.58
N PHE A 18 -9.33 -80.16 24.79
CA PHE A 18 -9.99 -78.91 25.10
C PHE A 18 -8.92 -77.83 25.28
N ASP A 19 -8.66 -77.05 24.22
CA ASP A 19 -7.68 -75.96 24.25
C ASP A 19 -8.20 -74.81 25.13
N ALA A 20 -7.93 -74.91 26.42
CA ALA A 20 -8.30 -73.93 27.43
C ALA A 20 -7.67 -72.54 27.15
N VAL A 21 -6.55 -72.49 26.43
CA VAL A 21 -5.88 -71.23 26.05
C VAL A 21 -6.69 -70.53 24.97
N ALA A 22 -7.18 -71.26 23.96
CA ALA A 22 -8.06 -70.70 22.93
C ALA A 22 -9.39 -70.18 23.51
N LEU A 23 -9.96 -70.89 24.48
CA LEU A 23 -11.21 -70.47 25.13
C LEU A 23 -11.02 -69.22 26.01
N LEU A 24 -9.91 -69.13 26.76
CA LEU A 24 -9.55 -67.92 27.51
C LEU A 24 -9.27 -66.74 26.59
N ALA A 25 -8.56 -66.96 25.48
CA ALA A 25 -8.32 -65.93 24.46
C ALA A 25 -9.62 -65.42 23.84
N SER A 26 -10.59 -66.31 23.58
CA SER A 26 -11.92 -65.95 23.10
C SER A 26 -12.68 -65.09 24.11
N ILE A 27 -12.69 -65.48 25.39
CA ILE A 27 -13.35 -64.71 26.46
C ILE A 27 -12.71 -63.33 26.63
N ILE A 28 -11.38 -63.22 26.56
CA ILE A 28 -10.66 -61.94 26.70
C ILE A 28 -10.77 -61.07 25.43
N SER A 29 -10.99 -61.66 24.25
CA SER A 29 -11.13 -60.91 23.00
C SER A 29 -12.38 -60.02 22.97
N ILE A 30 -13.46 -60.45 23.63
CA ILE A 30 -14.74 -59.72 23.68
C ILE A 30 -14.61 -58.37 24.40
N PRO A 31 -14.13 -58.29 25.66
CA PRO A 31 -13.97 -57.00 26.33
C PRO A 31 -12.94 -56.09 25.65
N VAL A 32 -11.89 -56.65 25.04
CA VAL A 32 -10.91 -55.88 24.25
C VAL A 32 -11.57 -55.25 23.02
N ALA A 33 -12.39 -56.01 22.29
CA ALA A 33 -13.13 -55.50 21.13
C ALA A 33 -14.14 -54.41 21.53
N VAL A 34 -14.86 -54.60 22.65
CA VAL A 34 -15.80 -53.60 23.18
C VAL A 34 -15.07 -52.31 23.57
N LEU A 35 -13.92 -52.41 24.25
CA LEU A 35 -13.09 -51.24 24.59
C LEU A 35 -12.57 -50.52 23.35
N ALA A 36 -12.12 -51.27 22.34
CA ALA A 36 -11.64 -50.71 21.08
C ALA A 36 -12.75 -49.94 20.34
N ILE A 37 -13.96 -50.50 20.27
CA ILE A 37 -15.12 -49.84 19.67
C ILE A 37 -15.51 -48.59 20.48
N PHE A 38 -15.52 -48.68 21.81
CA PHE A 38 -15.84 -47.55 22.68
C PHE A 38 -14.82 -46.41 22.53
N LEU A 39 -13.53 -46.72 22.44
CA LEU A 39 -12.47 -45.75 22.17
C LEU A 39 -12.62 -45.13 20.78
N ALA A 40 -12.92 -45.93 19.76
CA ALA A 40 -13.12 -45.46 18.38
C ALA A 40 -14.32 -44.50 18.26
N ILE A 41 -15.45 -44.82 18.89
CA ILE A 41 -16.63 -43.95 18.91
C ILE A 41 -16.31 -42.64 19.65
N ASN A 42 -15.67 -42.70 20.80
CA ASN A 42 -15.27 -41.50 21.54
C ASN A 42 -14.28 -40.63 20.76
N TYR A 43 -13.33 -41.25 20.05
CA TYR A 43 -12.39 -40.55 19.19
C TYR A 43 -13.11 -39.83 18.04
N LEU A 44 -14.05 -40.50 17.35
CA LEU A 44 -14.83 -39.89 16.26
C LEU A 44 -15.68 -38.70 16.75
N VAL A 45 -16.31 -38.83 17.91
CA VAL A 45 -17.08 -37.74 18.52
C VAL A 45 -16.17 -36.57 18.90
N PHE A 46 -15.00 -36.85 19.48
CA PHE A 46 -14.02 -35.84 19.82
C PHE A 46 -13.46 -35.13 18.57
N GLU A 47 -13.12 -35.88 17.52
CA GLU A 47 -12.60 -35.35 16.26
C GLU A 47 -13.62 -34.43 15.58
N ASN A 48 -14.89 -34.81 15.55
CA ASN A 48 -15.95 -33.97 14.99
C ASN A 48 -16.13 -32.67 15.79
N LYS A 49 -16.13 -32.75 17.13
CA LYS A 49 -16.19 -31.55 17.99
C LYS A 49 -14.97 -30.64 17.77
N MET A 50 -13.77 -31.21 17.65
CA MET A 50 -12.55 -30.45 17.38
C MET A 50 -12.56 -29.81 16.00
N LYS A 51 -13.01 -30.52 14.96
CA LYS A 51 -13.15 -29.94 13.61
C LYS A 51 -14.11 -28.76 13.58
N GLU A 52 -15.25 -28.88 14.27
CA GLU A 52 -16.22 -27.79 14.36
C GLU A 52 -15.68 -26.61 15.16
N TYR A 53 -15.01 -26.86 16.30
CA TYR A 53 -14.37 -25.82 17.09
C TYR A 53 -13.27 -25.08 16.32
N VAL A 54 -12.40 -25.82 15.62
CA VAL A 54 -11.33 -25.23 14.79
C VAL A 54 -11.93 -24.43 13.65
N LYS A 55 -12.94 -24.96 12.95
CA LYS A 55 -13.62 -24.25 11.86
C LYS A 55 -14.21 -22.92 12.34
N ASN A 56 -14.91 -22.92 13.47
CA ASN A 56 -15.51 -21.71 14.02
C ASN A 56 -14.44 -20.68 14.43
N THR A 57 -13.39 -21.13 15.12
CA THR A 57 -12.28 -20.26 15.52
C THR A 57 -11.57 -19.64 14.33
N VAL A 58 -11.30 -20.43 13.28
CA VAL A 58 -10.66 -19.96 12.05
C VAL A 58 -11.55 -18.96 11.32
N SER A 59 -12.85 -19.21 11.20
CA SER A 59 -13.77 -18.28 10.55
C SER A 59 -13.92 -16.95 11.33
N ASP A 60 -13.92 -17.00 12.66
CA ASP A 60 -13.95 -15.79 13.48
C ASP A 60 -12.65 -14.99 13.37
N LEU A 61 -11.51 -15.68 13.31
CA LEU A 61 -10.21 -15.05 13.12
C LEU A 61 -10.11 -14.39 11.73
N GLU A 62 -10.53 -15.10 10.67
CA GLU A 62 -10.57 -14.58 9.31
C GLU A 62 -11.46 -13.33 9.20
N ARG A 63 -12.62 -13.34 9.87
CA ARG A 63 -13.52 -12.19 9.91
C ARG A 63 -12.89 -10.98 10.62
N ARG A 64 -12.18 -11.20 11.74
CA ARG A 64 -11.48 -10.13 12.46
C ARG A 64 -10.33 -9.55 11.64
N VAL A 65 -9.50 -10.40 11.06
CA VAL A 65 -8.38 -9.98 10.21
C VAL A 65 -8.87 -9.17 9.01
N ASN A 66 -9.93 -9.61 8.34
CA ASN A 66 -10.50 -8.86 7.21
C ASN A 66 -11.08 -7.50 7.64
N SER A 67 -11.72 -7.44 8.82
CA SER A 67 -12.21 -6.18 9.38
C SER A 67 -11.07 -5.21 9.71
N GLU A 68 -10.05 -5.68 10.42
CA GLU A 68 -8.89 -4.86 10.81
C GLU A 68 -8.11 -4.39 9.59
N THR A 69 -7.89 -5.28 8.62
CA THR A 69 -7.20 -4.94 7.36
C THR A 69 -7.98 -3.88 6.58
N GLY A 70 -9.31 -3.98 6.53
CA GLY A 70 -10.17 -2.97 5.91
C GLY A 70 -10.06 -1.60 6.59
N THR A 71 -10.09 -1.57 7.92
CA THR A 71 -9.91 -0.32 8.69
C THR A 71 -8.53 0.29 8.51
N ILE A 72 -7.47 -0.53 8.54
CA ILE A 72 -6.09 -0.07 8.33
C ILE A 72 -5.92 0.49 6.93
N LYS A 73 -6.51 -0.16 5.91
CA LYS A 73 -6.48 0.33 4.54
C LYS A 73 -7.18 1.67 4.40
N ALA A 74 -8.38 1.83 4.97
CA ALA A 74 -9.12 3.09 4.94
C ALA A 74 -8.37 4.21 5.69
N GLU A 75 -7.78 3.91 6.83
CA GLU A 75 -6.96 4.84 7.61
C GLU A 75 -5.70 5.25 6.82
N LEU A 76 -5.02 4.30 6.19
CA LEU A 76 -3.87 4.56 5.34
C LEU A 76 -4.24 5.42 4.12
N GLU A 77 -5.35 5.15 3.46
CA GLU A 77 -5.87 5.97 2.35
C GLU A 77 -6.17 7.40 2.81
N SER A 78 -6.75 7.58 4.01
CA SER A 78 -6.97 8.89 4.61
C SER A 78 -5.66 9.61 4.90
N GLN A 79 -4.68 8.93 5.51
CA GLN A 79 -3.37 9.52 5.82
C GLN A 79 -2.59 9.89 4.56
N VAL A 80 -2.64 9.07 3.50
CA VAL A 80 -2.04 9.41 2.20
C VAL A 80 -2.69 10.65 1.64
N LYS A 81 -4.02 10.77 1.69
CA LYS A 81 -4.73 11.97 1.24
C LYS A 81 -4.32 13.22 2.03
N ASP A 82 -4.19 13.10 3.34
CA ASP A 82 -3.76 14.20 4.21
C ASP A 82 -2.31 14.61 3.92
N ILE A 83 -1.41 13.64 3.69
CA ILE A 83 -0.03 13.90 3.27
C ILE A 83 0.00 14.56 1.90
N THR A 84 -0.75 14.09 0.92
CA THR A 84 -0.85 14.72 -0.40
C THR A 84 -1.39 16.15 -0.28
N HIS A 85 -2.37 16.39 0.58
CA HIS A 85 -2.88 17.74 0.84
C HIS A 85 -1.85 18.62 1.54
N ALA A 86 -1.08 18.08 2.49
CA ALA A 86 0.00 18.77 3.19
C ALA A 86 1.16 19.08 2.24
N VAL A 87 1.55 18.16 1.36
CA VAL A 87 2.57 18.35 0.33
C VAL A 87 2.08 19.38 -0.69
N LYS A 88 0.83 19.31 -1.14
CA LYS A 88 0.23 20.33 -2.00
C LYS A 88 0.21 21.70 -1.31
N SER A 89 -0.17 21.75 -0.04
CA SER A 89 -0.17 22.98 0.76
C SER A 89 1.24 23.50 1.00
N TYR A 90 2.24 22.62 1.18
CA TYR A 90 3.65 22.97 1.30
C TYR A 90 4.22 23.46 -0.03
N PHE A 91 3.86 22.85 -1.15
CA PHE A 91 4.25 23.31 -2.47
C PHE A 91 3.64 24.68 -2.77
N ILE A 92 2.35 24.87 -2.45
CA ILE A 92 1.69 26.17 -2.50
C ILE A 92 2.41 27.15 -1.58
N TYR A 93 2.69 26.78 -0.32
CA TYR A 93 3.34 27.63 0.68
C TYR A 93 4.78 28.01 0.34
N ALA A 94 5.61 27.06 -0.06
CA ALA A 94 6.99 27.27 -0.51
C ALA A 94 7.01 28.17 -1.75
N ASN A 95 6.00 28.04 -2.62
CA ASN A 95 5.79 28.93 -3.75
C ASN A 95 4.97 30.20 -3.41
N SER A 96 4.48 30.38 -2.18
CA SER A 96 3.68 31.53 -1.77
C SER A 96 4.25 32.29 -0.57
N GLY A 97 5.50 32.01 -0.17
CA GLY A 97 5.94 32.24 1.20
C GLY A 97 7.03 33.29 1.47
N SER A 98 7.73 33.82 0.45
CA SER A 98 8.49 35.07 0.61
C SER A 98 8.62 35.91 -0.67
N PHE A 99 7.88 35.57 -1.72
CA PHE A 99 7.54 36.50 -2.79
C PHE A 99 6.09 36.24 -3.18
N ILE A 100 5.32 37.32 -3.19
CA ILE A 100 4.03 37.46 -3.85
C ILE A 100 4.10 36.77 -5.22
N VAL A 101 3.39 35.66 -5.46
CA VAL A 101 3.09 35.24 -6.83
C VAL A 101 1.89 36.05 -7.31
N SER A 102 2.14 37.30 -7.70
CA SER A 102 1.14 38.22 -8.24
C SER A 102 0.82 37.97 -9.71
N SER A 103 1.63 37.18 -10.41
CA SER A 103 1.52 36.99 -11.86
C SER A 103 1.18 35.56 -12.25
N MET A 104 0.41 35.42 -13.33
CA MET A 104 0.08 34.11 -13.89
C MET A 104 1.35 33.39 -14.39
N HIS A 105 2.40 34.15 -14.70
CA HIS A 105 3.71 33.64 -15.06
C HIS A 105 4.35 32.79 -13.95
N SER A 106 4.37 33.21 -12.69
CA SER A 106 4.98 32.36 -11.65
C SER A 106 4.15 31.10 -11.36
N ARG A 107 2.83 31.11 -11.62
CA ARG A 107 2.01 29.89 -11.59
C ARG A 107 2.39 28.92 -12.71
N LEU A 108 2.75 29.44 -13.88
CA LEU A 108 3.28 28.63 -14.99
C LEU A 108 4.61 27.96 -14.58
N ILE A 109 5.54 28.73 -14.01
CA ILE A 109 6.82 28.20 -13.51
C ILE A 109 6.57 27.16 -12.39
N GLY A 110 5.66 27.43 -11.47
CA GLY A 110 5.30 26.49 -10.40
C GLY A 110 4.74 25.17 -10.93
N CYS A 111 3.91 25.19 -11.98
CA CYS A 111 3.44 23.94 -12.59
C CYS A 111 4.60 23.15 -13.24
N LEU A 112 5.53 23.84 -13.91
CA LEU A 112 6.68 23.20 -14.56
C LEU A 112 7.66 22.59 -13.57
N GLU A 113 7.97 23.29 -12.47
CA GLU A 113 8.78 22.75 -11.37
C GLU A 113 8.07 21.58 -10.68
N GLY A 114 6.74 21.66 -10.51
CA GLY A 114 5.96 20.54 -9.97
C GLY A 114 6.07 19.28 -10.83
N LEU A 115 6.04 19.42 -12.16
CA LEU A 115 6.22 18.28 -13.08
C LEU A 115 7.62 17.68 -12.99
N LYS A 116 8.65 18.51 -12.81
CA LYS A 116 10.05 18.08 -12.63
C LYS A 116 10.22 17.29 -11.34
N GLU A 117 9.66 17.78 -10.23
CA GLU A 117 9.74 17.08 -8.94
C GLU A 117 8.97 15.75 -8.95
N GLU A 118 7.80 15.71 -9.60
CA GLU A 118 7.03 14.46 -9.76
C GLU A 118 7.76 13.43 -10.63
N GLU A 119 8.44 13.85 -11.69
CA GLU A 119 9.27 12.96 -12.52
C GLU A 119 10.46 12.40 -11.74
N ALA A 120 11.15 13.24 -10.96
CA ALA A 120 12.25 12.82 -10.09
C ALA A 120 11.80 11.83 -8.99
N SER A 121 10.61 12.05 -8.43
CA SER A 121 9.98 11.21 -7.41
C SER A 121 9.55 9.83 -7.93
N LYS A 122 9.16 9.72 -9.20
CA LYS A 122 8.58 8.51 -9.85
C LYS A 122 7.28 7.99 -9.23
N GLN A 123 6.74 8.63 -8.20
CA GLN A 123 5.57 8.13 -7.47
C GLN A 123 4.22 8.67 -7.99
N LYS A 124 4.23 9.68 -8.88
CA LYS A 124 3.04 10.23 -9.59
C LYS A 124 1.87 10.62 -8.66
N TYR A 125 2.13 11.22 -7.49
CA TYR A 125 1.06 11.49 -6.51
C TYR A 125 0.26 12.76 -6.83
N ALA A 126 0.92 13.82 -7.29
CA ALA A 126 0.28 15.09 -7.61
C ALA A 126 0.11 15.31 -9.12
N LEU A 127 0.48 14.34 -9.95
CA LEU A 127 0.51 14.48 -11.41
C LEU A 127 -0.82 14.99 -11.98
N ASP A 128 -1.93 14.33 -11.66
CA ASP A 128 -3.25 14.69 -12.17
C ASP A 128 -3.66 16.11 -11.74
N ALA A 129 -3.33 16.50 -10.50
CA ALA A 129 -3.65 17.83 -9.98
C ALA A 129 -2.81 18.93 -10.64
N ILE A 130 -1.52 18.67 -10.88
CA ILE A 130 -0.64 19.60 -11.60
C ILE A 130 -1.10 19.74 -13.05
N MET A 131 -1.48 18.64 -13.70
CA MET A 131 -2.00 18.63 -15.06
C MET A 131 -3.29 19.44 -15.19
N GLU A 132 -4.26 19.21 -14.30
CA GLU A 132 -5.52 19.96 -14.29
C GLU A 132 -5.27 21.47 -14.11
N GLU A 133 -4.40 21.85 -13.18
CA GLU A 133 -4.06 23.26 -12.95
C GLU A 133 -3.32 23.88 -14.14
N PHE A 134 -2.37 23.16 -14.75
CA PHE A 134 -1.64 23.61 -15.93
C PHE A 134 -2.60 23.86 -17.10
N VAL A 135 -3.45 22.88 -17.42
CA VAL A 135 -4.41 23.00 -18.54
C VAL A 135 -5.39 24.15 -18.31
N ALA A 136 -5.85 24.36 -17.07
CA ALA A 136 -6.70 25.49 -16.72
C ALA A 136 -5.98 26.85 -16.79
N LEU A 137 -4.65 26.86 -16.62
CA LEU A 137 -3.81 28.06 -16.65
C LEU A 137 -3.51 28.54 -18.09
N ILE A 138 -3.28 27.62 -19.04
CA ILE A 138 -2.96 27.94 -20.45
C ILE A 138 -3.86 29.03 -21.06
N PRO A 139 -5.21 28.93 -21.01
CA PRO A 139 -6.08 29.95 -21.62
C PRO A 139 -6.10 31.27 -20.85
N ARG A 140 -5.59 31.31 -19.62
CA ARG A 140 -5.61 32.49 -18.74
C ARG A 140 -4.29 33.28 -18.76
N LEU A 141 -3.23 32.71 -19.34
CA LEU A 141 -1.93 33.37 -19.49
C LEU A 141 -1.99 34.40 -20.62
N ARG A 142 -1.65 35.66 -20.29
CA ARG A 142 -1.48 36.73 -21.27
C ARG A 142 -0.18 36.52 -22.07
N GLU A 143 -0.05 37.14 -23.24
CA GLU A 143 1.12 36.93 -24.12
C GLU A 143 2.44 37.37 -23.48
N ASP A 144 2.42 38.44 -22.68
CA ASP A 144 3.55 38.95 -21.90
C ASP A 144 3.97 38.01 -20.76
N GLU A 145 3.14 37.05 -20.39
CA GLU A 145 3.43 36.07 -19.32
C GLU A 145 3.92 34.72 -19.88
N ARG A 146 3.93 34.56 -21.21
CA ARG A 146 4.27 33.33 -21.93
C ARG A 146 5.75 33.25 -22.32
N TYR A 147 6.59 33.33 -21.30
CA TYR A 147 8.01 33.12 -21.47
C TYR A 147 8.56 32.12 -20.46
N LEU A 148 9.79 31.70 -20.67
CA LEU A 148 10.58 30.91 -19.73
C LEU A 148 11.93 31.58 -19.48
N PRO A 149 12.55 31.36 -18.30
CA PRO A 149 13.92 31.77 -18.07
C PRO A 149 14.88 31.11 -19.07
N ILE A 150 15.92 31.85 -19.49
CA ILE A 150 16.91 31.38 -20.46
C ILE A 150 17.49 30.03 -20.05
N GLY A 151 17.51 29.07 -20.98
CA GLY A 151 18.20 27.79 -20.79
C GLY A 151 17.41 26.76 -20.00
N THR A 152 16.23 27.11 -19.49
CA THR A 152 15.36 26.19 -18.74
C THR A 152 14.37 25.45 -19.64
N LYS A 153 14.08 25.96 -20.84
CA LYS A 153 13.06 25.40 -21.74
C LYS A 153 13.36 23.94 -22.11
N GLN A 154 14.61 23.66 -22.45
CA GLN A 154 15.01 22.30 -22.86
C GLN A 154 14.92 21.31 -21.69
N GLU A 155 15.18 21.76 -20.47
CA GLU A 155 15.06 20.95 -19.25
C GLU A 155 13.60 20.53 -19.03
N TYR A 156 12.67 21.48 -19.02
CA TYR A 156 11.25 21.17 -18.87
C TYR A 156 10.71 20.31 -20.01
N LEU A 157 11.11 20.58 -21.26
CA LEU A 157 10.71 19.75 -22.40
C LEU A 157 11.20 18.31 -22.27
N ASN A 158 12.41 18.10 -21.73
CA ASN A 158 12.92 16.76 -21.47
C ASN A 158 12.08 16.06 -20.40
N VAL A 159 11.76 16.73 -19.29
CA VAL A 159 10.88 16.18 -18.23
C VAL A 159 9.52 15.79 -18.81
N ILE A 160 8.84 16.71 -19.48
CA ILE A 160 7.47 16.54 -20.01
C ILE A 160 7.39 15.34 -20.98
N ARG A 161 8.42 15.10 -21.79
CA ARG A 161 8.46 13.96 -22.73
C ARG A 161 8.45 12.59 -22.07
N HIS A 162 8.85 12.48 -20.81
CA HIS A 162 8.88 11.22 -20.07
C HIS A 162 7.62 11.01 -19.22
N ILE A 163 6.69 11.95 -19.24
CA ILE A 163 5.44 11.87 -18.49
C ILE A 163 4.37 11.21 -19.35
N ASP A 164 3.74 10.18 -18.79
CA ASP A 164 2.60 9.48 -19.39
C ASP A 164 1.29 10.01 -18.78
N HIS A 165 0.62 10.91 -19.52
CA HIS A 165 -0.67 11.53 -19.15
C HIS A 165 -1.45 11.95 -20.41
N PRO A 166 -2.80 11.80 -20.47
CA PRO A 166 -3.59 12.13 -21.67
C PRO A 166 -3.41 13.58 -22.16
N ASP A 167 -3.31 14.53 -21.24
CA ASP A 167 -3.16 15.96 -21.56
C ASP A 167 -1.71 16.40 -21.82
N ILE A 168 -0.74 15.49 -21.77
CA ILE A 168 0.69 15.84 -21.86
C ILE A 168 1.04 16.51 -23.19
N ASN A 169 0.40 16.09 -24.29
CA ASN A 169 0.65 16.67 -25.61
C ASN A 169 0.23 18.14 -25.68
N THR A 170 -0.84 18.51 -24.98
CA THR A 170 -1.32 19.90 -24.90
C THR A 170 -0.27 20.78 -24.21
N ILE A 171 0.26 20.31 -23.08
CA ILE A 171 1.28 21.01 -22.30
C ILE A 171 2.60 21.06 -23.09
N LEU A 172 3.03 19.96 -23.70
CA LEU A 172 4.23 19.89 -24.51
C LEU A 172 4.19 20.90 -25.66
N ASN A 173 3.08 20.96 -26.39
CA ASN A 173 2.90 21.92 -27.48
C ASN A 173 2.92 23.37 -26.97
N PHE A 174 2.29 23.63 -25.83
CA PHE A 174 2.31 24.95 -25.20
C PHE A 174 3.73 25.38 -24.82
N VAL A 175 4.46 24.52 -24.10
CA VAL A 175 5.84 24.79 -23.64
C VAL A 175 6.81 24.94 -24.81
N CYS A 176 6.65 24.14 -25.87
CA CYS A 176 7.40 24.30 -27.13
C CYS A 176 7.20 25.71 -27.73
N GLY A 177 6.00 26.28 -27.61
CA GLY A 177 5.64 27.60 -28.13
C GLY A 177 6.06 28.79 -27.25
N LEU A 178 6.57 28.57 -26.04
CA LEU A 178 7.02 29.65 -25.15
C LEU A 178 8.33 30.28 -25.64
N ASN A 179 8.45 31.60 -25.52
CA ASN A 179 9.69 32.30 -25.80
C ASN A 179 10.65 32.19 -24.60
N GLU A 180 11.96 32.23 -24.82
CA GLU A 180 12.93 32.42 -23.75
C GLU A 180 13.25 33.91 -23.66
N GLU A 181 13.09 34.51 -22.49
CA GLU A 181 13.35 35.94 -22.30
C GLU A 181 14.83 36.16 -21.95
N CYS A 182 15.56 36.85 -22.83
CA CYS A 182 16.90 37.33 -22.51
C CYS A 182 16.82 38.44 -21.47
N THR A 183 17.34 38.21 -20.26
CA THR A 183 17.62 39.30 -19.32
C THR A 183 18.72 40.18 -19.92
N THR A 184 18.37 41.20 -20.69
CA THR A 184 19.29 42.30 -20.96
C THR A 184 19.35 43.19 -19.72
N ASN A 185 20.20 42.81 -18.77
CA ASN A 185 20.71 43.72 -17.73
C ASN A 185 22.24 43.79 -17.87
N ASP A 186 22.68 44.40 -18.97
CA ASP A 186 24.00 45.03 -19.01
C ASP A 186 23.87 46.45 -18.44
N GLY A 187 24.45 46.64 -17.26
CA GLY A 187 25.02 47.91 -16.79
C GLY A 187 24.12 49.15 -16.72
N GLN A 188 23.63 49.45 -15.52
CA GLN A 188 23.73 50.82 -15.00
C GLN A 188 23.95 50.75 -13.49
N GLU A 189 25.20 50.97 -13.10
CA GLU A 189 25.61 51.40 -11.77
C GLU A 189 24.90 52.72 -11.45
N GLU A 190 24.20 52.78 -10.33
CA GLU A 190 24.17 53.99 -9.51
C GLU A 190 24.69 53.58 -8.12
N GLN A 191 26.00 53.82 -7.95
CA GLN A 191 26.62 54.11 -6.66
C GLN A 191 26.16 55.49 -6.17
N GLU A 192 26.40 55.74 -4.87
CA GLU A 192 26.18 56.97 -4.09
C GLU A 192 24.81 56.98 -3.38
N GLU A 193 24.68 56.95 -2.04
CA GLU A 193 25.56 57.45 -0.98
C GLU A 193 25.53 56.51 0.26
N GLN A 194 26.72 56.08 0.68
CA GLN A 194 27.03 55.89 2.09
C GLN A 194 27.42 57.28 2.63
N GLU A 195 26.63 57.84 3.55
CA GLU A 195 27.17 58.76 4.56
C GLU A 195 27.08 58.11 5.93
N GLU A 196 28.25 57.66 6.37
CA GLU A 196 28.57 57.27 7.73
C GLU A 196 28.72 58.54 8.58
N SER A 197 27.93 58.67 9.65
CA SER A 197 28.38 59.37 10.86
C SER A 197 27.65 58.81 12.10
N GLU A 198 28.38 57.99 12.86
CA GLU A 198 28.07 57.64 14.25
C GLU A 198 28.27 58.86 15.19
N PRO A 199 28.20 58.70 16.52
CA PRO A 199 27.01 58.52 17.36
C PRO A 199 26.89 59.70 18.35
N ASP A 200 25.76 59.88 19.03
CA ASP A 200 25.84 60.56 20.32
C ASP A 200 24.87 60.03 21.38
N SER A 201 25.49 59.63 22.47
CA SER A 201 24.92 59.23 23.74
C SER A 201 24.40 60.47 24.44
N ASN A 202 23.14 60.47 24.90
CA ASN A 202 22.88 61.00 26.24
C ASN A 202 21.59 60.48 26.87
N ALA A 203 21.72 60.23 28.16
CA ALA A 203 20.77 59.65 29.09
C ALA A 203 19.65 60.64 29.49
N THR A 204 18.41 60.12 29.62
CA THR A 204 17.30 60.35 30.62
C THR A 204 16.94 61.78 31.12
N PRO A 205 15.71 62.07 31.65
CA PRO A 205 14.85 61.19 32.46
C PRO A 205 13.31 61.27 32.26
N LEU A 206 12.65 60.37 32.98
CA LEU A 206 11.23 60.26 33.31
C LEU A 206 10.52 61.58 33.63
N GLU A 207 9.27 61.69 33.17
CA GLU A 207 8.11 62.18 33.95
C GLU A 207 6.94 61.21 33.80
#